data_AF-G4ZEK7-F1
#
_entry.id   AF-G4ZEK7-F1
#
_cell.length_a   1.000
_cell.length_b   1.000
_cell.length_c   1.000
_cell.angle_alpha   90.00
_cell.angle_beta   90.00
_cell.angle_gamma   90.00
#
_symmetry.space_group_name_H-M   'P 1'
#
loop_
_entity.id
_entity.type
_entity.pdbx_description
1 polymer ?
#
loop_
_entity_poly.entity_id
_entity_poly.type
_entity_poly.pdbx_seq_one_letter_code
_entity_poly.pdbx_strand_id
1 'polypeptide(L)' 'YPPDDVILAQNGQIFLETELFNEGQRPAISVGLSVSRVGSSAQIKAMKQIAGTMKLELAQFREVQA' A
#
# COMPACT_ATOMS: atom_id res chain seq x y z
N TYR A 1 21.97 -7.69 8.93
CA TYR A 1 20.87 -7.42 9.89
C TYR A 1 19.62 -8.06 9.30
N PRO A 2 18.83 -8.83 10.06
CA PRO A 2 17.64 -9.50 9.53
C PRO A 2 16.61 -8.47 9.02
N PRO A 3 15.88 -8.76 7.93
CA PRO A 3 14.82 -7.89 7.42
C PRO A 3 13.73 -7.60 8.48
N ASP A 4 13.45 -8.59 9.33
CA ASP A 4 12.39 -8.53 10.34
C ASP A 4 12.63 -7.45 11.39
N ASP A 5 13.89 -7.25 11.79
CA ASP A 5 14.27 -6.24 12.77
C ASP A 5 14.08 -4.82 12.20
N VAL A 6 14.24 -4.66 10.88
CA VAL A 6 14.02 -3.38 10.19
C VAL A 6 12.51 -3.10 10.05
N ILE A 7 11.70 -4.12 9.77
CA ILE A 7 10.23 -4.00 9.71
C ILE A 7 9.66 -3.55 11.05
N LEU A 8 10.15 -4.13 12.15
CA LEU A 8 9.68 -3.81 13.51
C LEU A 8 10.04 -2.38 13.94
N ALA A 9 11.15 -1.83 13.44
CA ALA A 9 11.61 -0.48 13.75
C ALA A 9 10.92 0.62 12.92
N GLN A 10 10.25 0.29 11.81
CA GLN A 10 9.68 1.27 10.87
C GLN A 10 8.21 1.62 11.15
N ASN A 11 7.84 2.88 10.85
CA ASN A 11 6.47 3.40 10.96
C ASN A 11 5.61 3.09 9.72
N GLY A 12 6.05 2.20 8.86
CA GLY A 12 5.37 1.81 7.63
C GLY A 12 6.33 1.20 6.63
N GLN A 13 5.80 0.40 5.71
CA GLN A 13 6.52 -0.31 4.68
C GLN A 13 5.79 -0.21 3.34
N ILE A 14 6.57 -0.11 2.27
CA ILE A 14 6.10 -0.21 0.89
C ILE A 14 6.69 -1.51 0.34
N PHE A 15 5.84 -2.49 0.05
CA PHE A 15 6.23 -3.77 -0.51
C PHE A 15 6.09 -3.73 -2.03
N LEU A 16 7.15 -4.15 -2.74
CA LEU A 16 7.19 -4.20 -4.19
C LEU A 16 7.09 -5.65 -4.65
N GLU A 17 6.10 -5.96 -5.48
CA GLU A 17 5.87 -7.32 -5.99
C GLU A 17 6.37 -7.45 -7.43
N THR A 18 7.14 -8.51 -7.69
CA THR A 18 7.72 -8.79 -9.01
C THR A 18 6.65 -9.10 -10.05
N GLU A 19 5.54 -9.75 -9.66
CA GLU A 19 4.41 -10.06 -10.54
C GLU A 19 3.75 -8.78 -11.08
N LEU A 20 3.42 -7.82 -10.20
CA LEU A 20 2.89 -6.51 -10.59
C LEU A 20 3.86 -5.71 -11.48
N PHE A 21 5.17 -5.82 -11.22
CA PHE A 21 6.17 -5.18 -12.05
C PHE A 21 6.21 -5.76 -13.47
N ASN A 22 6.07 -7.09 -13.59
CA ASN A 22 6.04 -7.82 -14.86
C ASN A 22 4.74 -7.58 -15.64
N GLU A 23 3.63 -7.36 -14.94
CA GLU A 23 2.34 -6.95 -15.53
C GLU A 23 2.31 -5.49 -15.99
N GLY A 24 3.39 -4.73 -15.75
CA GLY A 24 3.54 -3.35 -16.19
C GLY A 24 2.98 -2.30 -15.22
N GLN A 25 2.48 -2.69 -14.04
CA GLN A 25 2.12 -1.73 -13.00
C GLN A 25 3.39 -1.13 -12.37
N ARG A 26 3.59 0.17 -12.60
CA ARG A 26 4.74 0.92 -12.08
C ARG A 26 4.26 2.21 -11.42
N PRO A 27 4.54 2.42 -10.12
CA PRO A 27 5.33 1.56 -9.23
C PRO A 27 4.56 0.28 -8.82
N ALA A 28 5.28 -0.85 -8.70
CA ALA A 28 4.71 -2.18 -8.43
C ALA A 28 4.35 -2.40 -6.95
N ILE A 29 3.57 -1.48 -6.38
CA ILE A 29 3.26 -1.44 -4.94
C ILE A 29 2.15 -2.43 -4.63
N SER A 30 2.42 -3.36 -3.70
CA SER A 30 1.39 -4.23 -3.15
C SER A 30 0.50 -3.47 -2.19
N VAL A 31 -0.73 -3.16 -2.60
CA VAL A 31 -1.70 -2.40 -1.78
C VAL A 31 -2.11 -3.17 -0.52
N GLY A 32 -2.03 -4.50 -0.53
CA GLY A 32 -2.38 -5.37 0.61
C GLY A 32 -1.28 -5.48 1.66
N LEU A 33 -0.02 -5.62 1.24
CA LEU A 33 1.14 -5.82 2.14
C LEU A 33 1.83 -4.50 2.53
N SER A 34 1.60 -3.43 1.77
CA SER A 34 2.14 -2.10 2.09
C SER A 34 1.28 -1.41 3.13
N VAL A 35 1.89 -1.01 4.24
CA VAL A 35 1.19 -0.41 5.38
C VAL A 35 1.89 0.88 5.77
N SER A 36 1.13 1.93 6.06
CA SER A 36 1.62 3.11 6.77
C SER A 36 1.00 3.15 8.16
N ARG A 37 1.82 3.12 9.21
CA ARG A 37 1.38 3.19 10.61
C ARG A 37 0.90 4.60 10.99
N VAL A 38 1.42 5.63 10.33
CA VAL A 38 1.00 7.04 10.49
C VAL A 38 -0.33 7.29 9.76
N GLY A 39 -0.57 6.59 8.65
CA GLY A 39 -1.86 6.57 7.96
C GLY A 39 -2.32 7.95 7.47
N SER A 40 -3.64 8.19 7.56
CA SER A 40 -4.28 9.43 7.07
C SER A 40 -3.87 10.70 7.80
N SER A 41 -3.16 10.59 8.93
CA SER A 41 -2.67 11.73 9.72
C SER A 41 -1.52 12.46 9.04
N ALA A 42 -0.76 11.78 8.17
CA ALA A 42 0.31 12.39 7.38
C ALA A 42 -0.17 12.98 6.04
N GLN A 43 -1.46 12.85 5.71
CA GLN A 43 -2.00 13.30 4.43
C GLN A 43 -2.57 14.72 4.50
N ILE A 44 -2.40 15.47 3.42
CA ILE A 44 -3.09 16.76 3.22
C ILE A 44 -4.61 16.54 3.17
N LYS A 45 -5.39 17.50 3.68
CA LYS A 45 -6.86 17.38 3.81
C LYS A 45 -7.56 16.98 2.51
N ALA A 46 -7.13 17.55 1.37
CA ALA A 46 -7.68 17.24 0.06
C ALA A 46 -7.44 15.77 -0.35
N MET A 47 -6.23 15.26 -0.12
CA MET A 47 -5.90 13.86 -0.42
C MET A 47 -6.69 12.91 0.48
N LYS A 48 -6.91 13.25 1.74
CA LYS A 48 -7.70 12.42 2.66
C LYS A 48 -9.17 12.26 2.23
N GLN A 49 -9.77 13.30 1.66
CA GLN A 49 -11.15 13.25 1.16
C GLN A 49 -11.30 12.36 -0.07
N ILE A 50 -10.33 12.41 -0.98
CA ILE A 50 -10.40 11.69 -2.27
C ILE A 50 -9.89 10.25 -2.11
N ALA A 51 -8.81 10.05 -1.35
CA ALA A 51 -8.17 8.75 -1.19
C ALA A 51 -8.82 7.84 -0.13
N GLY A 52 -9.79 8.36 0.64
CA GLY A 52 -10.46 7.61 1.71
C GLY A 52 -11.25 6.40 1.19
N THR A 53 -11.91 6.53 0.04
CA THR A 53 -12.71 5.44 -0.56
C THR A 53 -11.89 4.57 -1.51
N MET A 54 -10.84 5.12 -2.13
CA MET A 54 -10.01 4.40 -3.11
C MET A 54 -9.43 3.08 -2.58
N LYS A 55 -9.02 3.02 -1.31
CA LYS A 55 -8.49 1.77 -0.73
C LYS A 55 -9.55 0.67 -0.65
N LEU A 56 -10.80 1.05 -0.38
CA LEU A 56 -11.93 0.14 -0.27
C LEU A 56 -12.38 -0.32 -1.67
N GLU A 57 -12.41 0.59 -2.64
CA GLU A 57 -12.70 0.29 -4.04
C GLU A 57 -11.64 -0.64 -4.66
N LEU A 58 -10.35 -0.43 -4.39
CA LEU A 58 -9.27 -1.31 -4.85
C LEU A 58 -9.31 -2.69 -4.18
N ALA A 59 -9.70 -2.76 -2.91
CA ALA A 59 -9.90 -4.05 -2.23
C ALA A 59 -11.05 -4.84 -2.88
N GLN A 60 -12.18 -4.18 -3.16
CA GLN A 60 -13.32 -4.79 -3.85
C GLN A 60 -12.97 -5.23 -5.27
N PHE A 61 -12.19 -4.44 -6.02
CA PHE A 61 -11.74 -4.83 -7.36
C PHE A 61 -10.90 -6.12 -7.34
N ARG A 62 -10.01 -6.26 -6.35
CA ARG A 62 -9.20 -7.48 -6.19
C ARG A 62 -10.02 -8.69 -5.74
N GLU A 63 -11.04 -8.51 -4.91
CA GLU A 63 -11.98 -9.59 -4.55
C GLU A 63 -12.83 -10.05 -5.75
N VAL A 64 -13.17 -9.16 -6.69
CA VAL A 64 -13.94 -9.50 -7.90
C VAL A 64 -13.06 -10.08 -9.02
N GLN A 65 -11.77 -9.75 -9.05
CA GLN A 65 -10.81 -10.33 -9.99
C GLN A 65 -10.28 -11.72 -9.59
N ALA A 66 -10.41 -12.09 -8.31
CA ALA A 66 -10.08 -13.42 -7.79
C ALA A 66 -11.18 -14.44 -8.11
#